data_AF-A0A9N9H5Z0-F1
#
_entry.id   AF-A0A9N9H5Z0-F1
#
_cell.length_a   1.000
_cell.length_b   1.000
_cell.length_c   1.000
_cell.angle_alpha   90.00
_cell.angle_beta   90.00
_cell.angle_gamma   90.00
#
_symmetry.space_group_name_H-M   'P 1'
#
loop_
_entity.id
_entity.type
_entity.pdbx_description
1 polymer ?
#
loop_
_entity_poly.entity_id
_entity_poly.type
_entity_poly.pdbx_seq_one_letter_code
_entity_poly.pdbx_strand_id
1 'polypeptide(L)'
;LTPQSLQILCYVPVLISKKLFVFLKVLNVEPNSKFIYQKALLTDELRTIFDSSPKITLQPSQKSVKQLKEQITFIKQHKRKPIDGKCPICYDPLNNNEKLVWCQSGCGNNIHEDCFIQWERRTSPA
;
A
#
# COMPACT_ATOMS: atom_id res chain seq x y z
N LEU A 1 -13.24 -17.93 25.79
CA LEU A 1 -12.79 -17.55 24.44
C LEU A 1 -12.37 -16.08 24.48
N THR A 2 -11.07 -15.80 24.45
CA THR A 2 -10.54 -14.43 24.57
C THR A 2 -10.75 -13.64 23.27
N PRO A 3 -10.87 -12.30 23.31
CA PRO A 3 -11.01 -11.46 22.11
C PRO A 3 -9.93 -11.70 21.04
N GLN A 4 -8.70 -12.04 21.46
CA GLN A 4 -7.59 -12.39 20.55
C GLN A 4 -7.83 -13.65 19.70
N SER A 5 -8.59 -14.63 20.20
CA SER A 5 -8.86 -15.88 19.46
C SER A 5 -9.90 -15.71 18.34
N LEU A 6 -10.75 -14.68 18.41
CA LEU A 6 -11.71 -14.35 17.35
C LEU A 6 -11.07 -13.58 16.18
N GLN A 7 -10.00 -12.81 16.45
CA GLN A 7 -9.31 -12.02 15.43
C GLN A 7 -8.53 -12.87 14.42
N ILE A 8 -8.03 -14.04 14.85
CA ILE A 8 -7.36 -15.01 13.98
C ILE A 8 -8.37 -15.70 13.04
N LEU A 9 -9.58 -16.01 13.52
CA LEU A 9 -10.63 -16.65 12.72
C LEU A 9 -11.22 -15.73 11.64
N CYS A 10 -11.25 -14.41 11.85
CA CYS A 10 -11.78 -13.45 10.86
C CYS A 10 -10.72 -12.94 9.86
N TYR A 11 -9.43 -12.91 10.21
CA TYR A 11 -8.38 -12.32 9.35
C TYR A 11 -7.77 -13.33 8.36
N VAL A 12 -7.68 -14.61 8.76
CA VAL A 12 -7.10 -15.68 7.93
C VAL A 12 -7.92 -15.96 6.64
N PRO A 13 -9.26 -15.96 6.63
CA PRO A 13 -10.04 -16.17 5.41
C PRO A 13 -9.88 -15.05 4.38
N VAL A 14 -9.77 -13.79 4.84
CA VAL A 14 -9.64 -12.61 3.97
C VAL A 14 -8.25 -12.53 3.32
N LEU A 15 -7.20 -12.91 4.05
CA LEU A 15 -5.84 -12.98 3.50
C LEU A 15 -5.67 -14.12 2.49
N ILE A 16 -6.28 -15.28 2.73
CA ILE A 16 -6.27 -16.39 1.77
C ILE A 16 -6.95 -15.98 0.46
N SER A 17 -8.07 -15.25 0.53
CA SER A 17 -8.79 -14.77 -0.66
C SER A 17 -7.91 -13.86 -1.55
N LYS A 18 -7.17 -12.91 -0.95
CA LYS A 18 -6.29 -12.01 -1.72
C LYS A 18 -5.09 -12.74 -2.35
N LYS A 19 -4.45 -13.64 -1.61
CA LYS A 19 -3.33 -14.45 -2.15
C LYS A 19 -3.83 -15.34 -3.28
N LEU A 20 -4.92 -16.07 -3.07
CA LEU A 20 -5.52 -16.97 -4.05
C LEU A 20 -5.93 -16.22 -5.33
N PHE A 21 -6.50 -15.01 -5.19
CA PHE A 21 -6.81 -14.15 -6.33
C PHE A 21 -5.57 -13.85 -7.17
N VAL A 22 -4.45 -13.49 -6.55
CA VAL A 22 -3.21 -13.19 -7.29
C VAL A 22 -2.72 -14.43 -8.05
N PHE A 23 -2.67 -15.60 -7.41
CA PHE A 23 -2.23 -16.83 -8.08
C PHE A 23 -3.13 -17.21 -9.26
N LEU A 24 -4.45 -17.19 -9.08
CA LEU A 24 -5.39 -17.69 -10.10
C LEU A 24 -5.70 -16.66 -11.18
N LYS A 25 -5.86 -15.38 -10.83
CA LYS A 25 -6.36 -14.34 -11.75
C LYS A 25 -5.27 -13.45 -12.33
N VAL A 26 -4.21 -13.19 -11.57
CA VAL A 26 -3.10 -12.34 -12.03
C VAL A 26 -2.02 -13.20 -12.67
N LEU A 27 -1.56 -14.23 -11.95
CA LEU A 27 -0.46 -15.07 -12.38
C LEU A 27 -0.91 -16.23 -13.27
N ASN A 28 -2.22 -16.53 -13.31
CA ASN A 28 -2.83 -17.62 -14.07
C ASN A 28 -2.24 -19.01 -13.73
N VAL A 29 -1.92 -19.23 -12.46
CA VAL A 29 -1.45 -20.51 -11.93
C VAL A 29 -2.64 -21.49 -11.85
N GLU A 30 -2.40 -22.75 -12.21
CA GLU A 30 -3.43 -23.79 -12.15
C GLU A 30 -3.98 -23.96 -10.72
N PRO A 31 -5.31 -24.09 -10.52
CA PRO A 31 -5.93 -24.20 -9.20
C PRO A 31 -5.41 -25.35 -8.33
N ASN A 32 -4.95 -26.44 -8.94
CA ASN A 32 -4.42 -27.61 -8.24
C ASN A 32 -2.88 -27.56 -8.07
N SER A 33 -2.24 -26.44 -8.41
CA SER A 33 -0.80 -26.31 -8.32
C SER A 33 -0.32 -26.25 -6.87
N LYS A 34 0.77 -26.96 -6.58
CA LYS A 34 1.44 -26.96 -5.26
C LYS A 34 1.86 -25.55 -4.79
N PHE A 35 2.08 -24.62 -5.72
CA PHE A 35 2.52 -23.25 -5.41
C PHE A 35 1.51 -22.45 -4.57
N ILE A 36 0.21 -22.75 -4.69
CA ILE A 36 -0.87 -22.01 -4.01
C ILE A 36 -0.84 -22.26 -2.49
N TYR A 37 -0.52 -23.49 -2.09
CA TYR A 37 -0.63 -23.95 -0.70
C TYR A 37 0.67 -23.78 0.09
N GLN A 38 1.77 -23.42 -0.56
CA GLN A 38 3.05 -23.18 0.09
C GLN A 38 3.00 -21.91 0.96
N LYS A 39 3.62 -21.97 2.16
CA LYS A 39 3.76 -20.81 3.06
C LYS A 39 4.68 -19.74 2.47
N ALA A 40 5.75 -20.17 1.81
CA ALA A 40 6.71 -19.32 1.11
C ALA A 40 7.17 -20.04 -0.17
N LEU A 41 7.50 -19.26 -1.21
CA LEU A 41 8.02 -19.75 -2.47
C LEU A 41 9.54 -19.58 -2.53
N LEU A 42 10.23 -20.54 -3.12
CA LEU A 42 11.65 -20.41 -3.44
C LEU A 42 11.86 -19.50 -4.66
N THR A 43 13.08 -18.98 -4.83
CA THR A 43 13.42 -18.10 -5.96
C THR A 43 13.19 -18.77 -7.32
N ASP A 44 13.53 -20.06 -7.46
CA ASP A 44 13.36 -20.78 -8.72
C ASP A 44 11.89 -21.12 -9.01
N GLU A 45 11.09 -21.38 -7.97
CA GLU A 45 9.65 -21.55 -8.09
C GLU A 45 8.98 -20.23 -8.53
N LEU A 46 9.42 -19.10 -7.97
CA LEU A 46 8.97 -17.78 -8.40
C LEU A 46 9.29 -17.51 -9.87
N ARG A 47 10.52 -17.79 -10.33
CA ARG A 47 10.88 -17.66 -11.74
C ARG A 47 9.97 -18.51 -12.63
N THR A 48 9.76 -19.78 -12.26
CA THR A 48 8.88 -20.71 -12.99
C THR A 48 7.46 -20.15 -13.13
N ILE A 49 6.90 -19.59 -12.04
CA ILE A 49 5.57 -18.96 -12.07
C ILE A 49 5.55 -17.74 -12.98
N PHE A 50 6.55 -16.86 -12.89
CA PHE A 50 6.60 -15.64 -13.69
C PHE A 50 6.81 -15.90 -15.18
N ASP A 51 7.67 -16.86 -15.54
CA ASP A 51 7.93 -17.24 -16.92
C ASP A 51 6.69 -17.87 -17.58
N SER A 52 5.88 -18.58 -16.80
CA SER A 52 4.62 -19.19 -17.24
C SER A 52 3.44 -18.22 -17.19
N SER A 53 3.59 -17.08 -16.52
CA SER A 53 2.52 -16.11 -16.33
C SER A 53 2.26 -15.32 -17.62
N PRO A 54 1.00 -14.98 -17.94
CA PRO A 54 0.70 -14.10 -19.05
C PRO A 54 1.50 -12.81 -18.91
N LYS A 55 2.23 -12.41 -19.96
CA LYS A 55 2.88 -11.10 -19.98
C LYS A 55 1.81 -10.03 -19.82
N ILE A 56 1.74 -9.43 -18.63
CA ILE A 56 0.82 -8.34 -18.36
C ILE A 56 1.28 -7.18 -19.24
N THR A 57 0.62 -7.03 -20.39
CA THR A 57 0.76 -5.83 -21.21
C THR A 57 -0.12 -4.79 -20.55
N LEU A 58 0.36 -4.21 -19.45
CA LEU A 58 -0.18 -2.93 -19.01
C LEU A 58 0.09 -2.00 -20.18
N GLN A 59 -0.95 -1.63 -20.91
CA GLN A 59 -0.93 -0.43 -21.75
C GLN A 59 -1.49 0.69 -20.88
N PRO A 60 -0.71 1.21 -19.91
CA PRO A 60 -1.15 2.37 -19.16
C PRO A 60 -1.37 3.48 -20.20
N SER A 61 -2.48 4.20 -20.08
CA SER A 61 -2.68 5.36 -20.94
C SER A 61 -1.47 6.28 -20.82
N GLN A 62 -1.04 6.89 -21.93
CA GLN A 62 0.07 7.86 -21.87
C GLN A 62 -0.18 8.94 -20.80
N LYS A 63 -1.47 9.27 -20.56
CA LYS A 63 -1.93 10.15 -19.50
C LYS A 63 -1.56 9.64 -18.09
N SER A 64 -1.84 8.37 -17.76
CA SER A 64 -1.51 7.84 -16.44
C SER A 64 0.00 7.75 -16.21
N VAL A 65 0.77 7.37 -17.24
CA VAL A 65 2.24 7.37 -17.17
C VAL A 65 2.80 8.76 -16.93
N LYS A 66 2.27 9.77 -17.64
CA LYS A 66 2.70 11.16 -17.48
C LYS A 66 2.38 11.68 -16.08
N GLN A 67 1.17 11.45 -15.59
CA GLN A 67 0.76 11.83 -14.23
C GLN A 67 1.65 11.17 -13.16
N LEU A 68 1.97 9.88 -13.32
CA LEU A 68 2.81 9.16 -12.37
C LEU A 68 4.26 9.69 -12.38
N LYS A 69 4.81 9.97 -13.57
CA LYS A 69 6.15 10.57 -13.71
C LYS A 69 6.22 11.96 -13.08
N GLU A 70 5.20 12.78 -13.27
CA GLU A 70 5.10 14.10 -12.65
C GLU A 70 5.04 13.98 -11.11
N GLN A 71 4.23 13.08 -10.57
CA GLN A 71 4.19 12.80 -9.13
C GLN A 71 5.53 12.31 -8.57
N ILE A 72 6.21 11.38 -9.25
CA ILE A 72 7.53 10.89 -8.84
C ILE A 72 8.55 12.03 -8.84
N THR A 73 8.53 12.88 -9.85
CA THR A 73 9.43 14.04 -9.95
C THR A 73 9.15 15.05 -8.84
N PHE A 74 7.87 15.27 -8.52
CA PHE A 74 7.45 16.13 -7.41
C PHE A 74 7.95 15.62 -6.05
N ILE A 75 7.83 14.31 -5.79
CA ILE A 75 8.33 13.66 -4.56
C ILE A 75 9.85 13.80 -4.46
N LYS A 76 10.60 13.61 -5.56
CA LYS A 76 12.06 13.81 -5.57
C LYS A 76 12.48 15.25 -5.26
N GLN A 77 11.63 16.22 -5.58
CA GLN A 77 11.87 17.62 -5.27
C GLN A 77 11.49 17.97 -3.82
N HIS A 78 10.99 17.00 -3.04
CA HIS A 78 10.57 17.18 -1.64
C HIS A 78 9.65 18.39 -1.45
N LYS A 79 8.81 18.67 -2.46
CA LYS A 79 7.91 19.82 -2.43
C LYS A 79 6.68 19.50 -1.58
N ARG A 80 6.20 20.51 -0.86
CA ARG A 80 4.93 20.45 -0.14
C ARG A 80 3.78 20.23 -1.12
N LYS A 81 3.01 19.16 -0.95
CA LYS A 81 1.81 18.91 -1.75
C LYS A 81 0.76 20.00 -1.53
N PRO A 82 -0.14 20.22 -2.50
CA PRO A 82 -1.33 21.04 -2.30
C PRO A 82 -2.09 20.64 -1.03
N ILE A 83 -2.79 21.59 -0.41
CA ILE A 83 -3.65 21.32 0.74
C ILE A 83 -4.98 20.78 0.18
N ASP A 84 -4.99 19.51 -0.18
CA ASP A 84 -6.15 18.80 -0.70
C ASP A 84 -6.41 17.49 0.06
N GLY A 85 -7.66 17.05 0.06
CA GLY A 85 -8.05 15.76 0.66
C GLY A 85 -8.15 15.77 2.18
N LYS A 86 -7.71 14.65 2.79
CA LYS A 86 -7.93 14.30 4.20
C LYS A 86 -6.60 14.00 4.89
N CYS A 87 -6.52 14.34 6.18
CA CYS A 87 -5.37 14.03 7.01
C CYS A 87 -5.19 12.52 7.15
N PRO A 88 -3.97 11.97 6.97
CA PRO A 88 -3.75 10.52 7.00
C PRO A 88 -3.85 9.90 8.40
N ILE A 89 -3.94 10.72 9.45
CA ILE A 89 -4.01 10.26 10.86
C ILE A 89 -5.47 10.20 11.32
N CYS A 90 -6.20 11.31 11.23
CA CYS A 90 -7.60 11.38 11.69
C CYS A 90 -8.65 11.18 10.59
N TYR A 91 -8.26 11.22 9.31
CA TYR A 91 -9.17 11.17 8.15
C TYR A 91 -10.14 12.34 8.00
N ASP A 92 -9.92 13.44 8.73
CA ASP A 92 -10.67 14.68 8.57
C ASP A 92 -10.11 15.58 7.46
N PRO A 93 -10.92 16.49 6.88
CA PRO A 93 -10.47 17.37 5.82
C PRO A 93 -9.30 18.26 6.22
N LEU A 94 -8.32 18.44 5.32
CA LEU A 94 -7.15 19.31 5.57
C LEU A 94 -7.47 20.81 5.38
N ASN A 95 -8.60 21.13 4.76
CA ASN A 95 -9.02 22.51 4.46
C ASN A 95 -9.97 23.10 5.53
N ASN A 96 -9.83 22.64 6.77
CA ASN A 96 -10.65 23.03 7.92
C ASN A 96 -10.05 24.20 8.75
N ASN A 97 -9.11 24.96 8.17
CA ASN A 97 -8.38 26.07 8.82
C ASN A 97 -7.53 25.68 10.05
N GLU A 98 -7.31 24.39 10.28
CA GLU A 98 -6.38 23.92 11.30
C GLU A 98 -4.93 24.09 10.84
N LYS A 99 -4.01 24.14 11.81
CA LYS A 99 -2.57 24.24 11.50
C LYS A 99 -2.09 22.94 10.86
N LEU A 100 -1.34 23.08 9.77
CA LEU A 100 -0.81 21.95 9.01
C LEU A 100 0.72 21.96 9.00
N VAL A 101 1.29 20.83 9.37
CA VAL A 101 2.70 20.50 9.12
C VAL A 101 2.80 19.61 7.87
N TRP A 102 4.00 19.44 7.33
CA TRP A 102 4.21 18.60 6.16
C TRP A 102 5.59 17.95 6.14
N CYS A 103 5.69 16.80 5.47
CA CYS A 103 6.94 16.03 5.39
C CYS A 103 7.94 16.67 4.42
N GLN A 104 8.94 17.38 4.95
CA GLN A 104 10.00 18.07 4.19
C GLN A 104 11.08 17.14 3.62
N SER A 105 11.27 15.97 4.20
CA SER A 105 12.35 15.03 3.84
C SER A 105 11.92 13.92 2.89
N GLY A 106 10.64 13.87 2.49
CA GLY A 106 10.14 12.76 1.68
C GLY A 106 8.86 13.09 0.92
N CYS A 107 7.73 12.61 1.45
CA CYS A 107 6.50 12.45 0.68
C CYS A 107 5.70 13.74 0.42
N GLY A 108 6.05 14.87 1.04
CA GLY A 108 5.39 16.16 0.85
C GLY A 108 3.97 16.26 1.38
N ASN A 109 3.43 15.21 2.03
CA ASN A 109 2.04 15.18 2.52
C ASN A 109 1.81 16.19 3.65
N ASN A 110 0.61 16.76 3.69
CA ASN A 110 0.12 17.61 4.77
C ASN A 110 -0.53 16.76 5.88
N ILE A 111 -0.34 17.16 7.13
CA ILE A 111 -0.89 16.54 8.33
C ILE A 111 -1.27 17.67 9.29
N HIS A 112 -2.37 17.52 10.04
CA HIS A 112 -2.65 18.45 11.14
C HIS A 112 -1.52 18.43 12.17
N GLU A 113 -1.13 19.60 12.66
CA GLU A 113 -0.06 19.76 13.65
C GLU A 113 -0.32 18.91 14.90
N ASP A 114 -1.55 18.93 15.43
CA ASP A 114 -1.94 18.15 16.60
C ASP A 114 -1.87 16.64 16.35
N CYS A 115 -2.27 16.20 15.15
CA CYS A 115 -2.15 14.79 14.75
C CYS A 115 -0.69 14.34 14.71
N PHE A 116 0.22 15.20 14.24
CA PHE A 116 1.65 14.90 14.19
C PHE A 116 2.26 14.83 15.60
N ILE A 117 1.95 15.78 16.49
CA ILE A 117 2.42 15.79 17.88
C ILE A 117 1.95 14.53 18.62
N GLN A 118 0.68 14.14 18.44
CA GLN A 118 0.16 12.92 19.05
C GLN A 118 0.86 11.66 18.52
N TRP A 119 1.16 11.62 17.23
CA TRP A 119 1.90 10.52 16.63
C TRP A 119 3.33 10.42 17.19
N GLU A 120 4.07 11.54 17.25
CA GLU A 120 5.44 11.59 17.75
C GLU A 120 5.55 11.10 19.21
N ARG A 121 4.59 11.48 20.06
CA ARG A 121 4.53 11.00 21.45
C ARG A 121 4.35 9.50 21.58
N ARG A 122 3.74 8.84 20.59
CA ARG A 122 3.51 7.38 20.60
C ARG A 122 4.66 6.61 19.96
N THR A 123 5.43 7.24 19.09
CA THR A 123 6.46 6.57 18.28
C THR A 123 7.89 6.89 18.69
N SER A 124 8.11 7.95 19.47
CA SER A 124 9.44 8.28 19.99
C SER A 124 9.75 7.41 21.22
N PRO A 125 10.76 6.54 21.18
CA PRO A 125 11.25 5.89 22.39
C PRO A 125 11.82 6.95 23.34
N ALA A 126 11.60 6.76 24.64
CA ALA A 126 12.14 7.61 25.69
C ALA A 126 13.68 7.59 25.71
#